data_AF-A0A945WV62-F1
#
_entry.id   AF-A0A945WV62-F1
#
_cell.length_a   1.000
_cell.length_b   1.000
_cell.length_c   1.000
_cell.angle_alpha   90.00
_cell.angle_beta   90.00
_cell.angle_gamma   90.00
#
_symmetry.space_group_name_H-M   'P 1'
#
loop_
_entity.id
_entity.type
_entity.pdbx_description
1 polymer ?
#
loop_
_entity_poly.entity_id
_entity_poly.type
_entity_poly.pdbx_seq_one_letter_code
_entity_poly.pdbx_strand_id
1 'polypeptide(L)'
;MNKPHIAARHPIKVELEAGESYLWCACGKSKNQPFCDGSHRGSSFTPLGFKAEETGEAYLCQCKHTSKPPYCDGSHKRLPEESADAKAPAKSSDPLEAVPTPEEPTVKAIHDLARDGLSKVGHHGEMGSMGVPRPTLPDWNDIQILPAQFARKPLMDDVDVGTELVIGPNAKK
;
A
#
# COMPACT_ATOMS: atom_id res chain seq x y z
N MET A 1 -15.00 -11.60 -15.23
CA MET A 1 -14.58 -11.77 -16.64
C MET A 1 -13.08 -11.62 -16.69
N ASN A 2 -12.35 -12.71 -16.95
CA ASN A 2 -10.89 -12.67 -16.98
C ASN A 2 -10.46 -11.87 -18.22
N LYS A 3 -9.82 -10.72 -18.04
CA LYS A 3 -9.29 -9.90 -19.15
C LYS A 3 -7.89 -10.42 -19.52
N PRO A 4 -7.55 -10.57 -20.81
CA PRO A 4 -6.20 -10.93 -21.20
C PRO A 4 -5.23 -9.78 -20.89
N HIS A 5 -3.99 -10.11 -20.58
CA HIS A 5 -2.97 -9.09 -20.31
C HIS A 5 -2.50 -8.47 -21.64
N ILE A 6 -2.36 -7.15 -21.72
CA ILE A 6 -1.85 -6.48 -22.92
C ILE A 6 -0.32 -6.63 -22.90
N ALA A 7 0.24 -7.44 -23.81
CA ALA A 7 1.69 -7.63 -23.87
C ALA A 7 2.39 -6.43 -24.55
N ALA A 8 1.81 -5.94 -25.65
CA ALA A 8 2.23 -4.70 -26.32
C ALA A 8 1.07 -4.11 -27.14
N ARG A 9 1.08 -2.78 -27.33
CA ARG A 9 0.08 -2.05 -28.15
C ARG A 9 0.48 -1.91 -29.62
N HIS A 10 1.53 -2.58 -30.08
CA HIS A 10 1.90 -2.65 -31.49
C HIS A 10 1.93 -4.11 -31.96
N PRO A 11 1.59 -4.40 -33.23
CA PRO A 11 1.80 -5.73 -33.78
C PRO A 11 3.29 -6.09 -33.81
N ILE A 12 3.57 -7.39 -33.84
CA ILE A 12 4.92 -7.90 -34.12
C ILE A 12 4.92 -8.52 -35.52
N LYS A 13 5.93 -8.17 -36.30
CA LYS A 13 6.19 -8.76 -37.61
C LYS A 13 6.92 -10.08 -37.39
N VAL A 14 6.38 -11.17 -37.91
CA VAL A 14 6.98 -12.50 -37.83
C VAL A 14 6.95 -13.12 -39.23
N GLU A 15 8.03 -13.78 -39.61
CA GLU A 15 8.09 -14.62 -40.80
C GLU A 15 7.48 -15.98 -40.47
N LEU A 16 6.44 -16.36 -41.21
CA LEU A 16 5.78 -17.66 -41.07
C LEU A 16 6.12 -18.53 -42.28
N GLU A 17 6.32 -19.82 -42.05
CA GLU A 17 6.55 -20.83 -43.09
C GLU A 17 5.26 -21.58 -43.40
N ALA A 18 4.91 -21.71 -44.70
CA ALA A 18 3.71 -22.42 -45.12
C ALA A 18 3.73 -23.88 -44.65
N GLY A 19 2.63 -24.32 -44.03
CA GLY A 19 2.46 -25.68 -43.52
C GLY A 19 2.89 -25.89 -42.07
N GLU A 20 3.66 -24.98 -41.49
CA GLU A 20 4.06 -25.06 -40.08
C GLU A 20 2.91 -24.66 -39.14
N SER A 21 2.83 -25.35 -38.01
CA SER A 21 1.82 -25.09 -36.97
C SER A 21 2.39 -24.22 -35.86
N TYR A 22 1.76 -23.07 -35.63
CA TYR A 22 2.16 -22.12 -34.61
C TYR A 22 1.12 -22.03 -33.49
N LEU A 23 1.57 -21.80 -32.26
CA LEU A 23 0.72 -21.59 -31.10
C LEU A 23 0.74 -20.12 -30.68
N TRP A 24 -0.32 -19.39 -30.96
CA TRP A 24 -0.46 -17.99 -30.57
C TRP A 24 -0.86 -17.84 -29.10
N CYS A 25 -0.20 -16.92 -28.39
CA CYS A 25 -0.49 -16.62 -26.99
C CYS A 25 -1.78 -15.79 -26.87
N ALA A 26 -2.83 -16.34 -26.24
CA ALA A 26 -4.06 -15.61 -25.94
C ALA A 26 -4.05 -14.89 -24.58
N CYS A 27 -3.22 -15.32 -23.63
CA CYS A 27 -3.21 -14.78 -22.26
C CYS A 27 -2.40 -13.47 -22.09
N GLY A 28 -1.45 -13.21 -22.99
CA GLY A 28 -0.56 -12.05 -22.94
C GLY A 28 0.55 -12.08 -21.90
N LYS A 29 0.70 -13.20 -21.16
CA LYS A 29 1.75 -13.39 -20.14
C LYS A 29 3.00 -14.10 -20.65
N SER A 30 3.01 -14.53 -21.91
CA SER A 30 4.16 -15.24 -22.48
C SER A 30 5.38 -14.34 -22.56
N LYS A 31 6.55 -14.86 -22.22
CA LYS A 31 7.85 -14.19 -22.42
C LYS A 31 8.33 -14.27 -23.87
N ASN A 32 7.81 -15.22 -24.65
CA ASN A 32 8.14 -15.42 -26.07
C ASN A 32 7.02 -14.92 -27.00
N GLN A 33 6.56 -13.68 -26.79
CA GLN A 33 5.52 -13.08 -27.64
C GLN A 33 5.99 -13.07 -29.11
N PRO A 34 5.10 -13.40 -30.08
CA PRO A 34 3.64 -13.57 -29.95
C PRO A 34 3.19 -15.01 -29.63
N PHE A 35 4.13 -15.95 -29.48
CA PHE A 35 3.86 -17.38 -29.32
C PHE A 35 3.65 -17.76 -27.86
N CYS A 36 3.12 -18.97 -27.64
CA CYS A 36 2.89 -19.51 -26.31
C CYS A 36 4.13 -20.24 -25.77
N ASP A 37 4.52 -19.92 -24.54
CA ASP A 37 5.61 -20.55 -23.76
C ASP A 37 5.09 -21.38 -22.57
N GLY A 38 3.76 -21.54 -22.44
CA GLY A 38 3.15 -22.22 -21.30
C GLY A 38 2.82 -21.33 -20.10
N SER A 39 3.12 -20.02 -20.14
CA SER A 39 2.80 -19.06 -19.06
C SER A 39 1.30 -18.84 -18.82
N HIS A 40 0.44 -19.45 -19.63
CA HIS A 40 -1.02 -19.47 -19.42
C HIS A 40 -1.47 -20.47 -18.35
N ARG A 41 -0.59 -21.37 -17.86
CA ARG A 41 -0.90 -22.32 -16.79
C ARG A 41 -1.40 -21.58 -15.55
N GLY A 42 -2.59 -21.93 -15.07
CA GLY A 42 -3.29 -21.25 -13.97
C GLY A 42 -4.20 -20.10 -14.40
N SER A 43 -4.31 -19.81 -15.70
CA SER A 43 -5.30 -18.89 -16.26
C SER A 43 -6.38 -19.64 -17.02
N SER A 44 -7.53 -19.01 -17.23
CA SER A 44 -8.64 -19.55 -18.04
C SER A 44 -8.41 -19.42 -19.56
N PHE A 45 -7.20 -19.06 -20.00
CA PHE A 45 -6.88 -18.83 -21.40
C PHE A 45 -6.13 -20.03 -22.00
N THR A 46 -6.59 -20.49 -23.15
CA THR A 46 -5.94 -21.54 -23.94
C THR A 46 -5.28 -20.90 -25.16
N PRO A 47 -4.04 -21.27 -25.52
CA PRO A 47 -3.38 -20.79 -26.73
C PRO A 47 -4.12 -21.27 -28.00
N LEU A 48 -4.09 -20.46 -29.05
CA LEU A 48 -4.72 -20.78 -30.33
C LEU A 48 -3.69 -21.37 -31.29
N GLY A 49 -3.88 -22.62 -31.68
CA GLY A 49 -3.09 -23.25 -32.74
C GLY A 49 -3.62 -22.86 -34.11
N PHE A 50 -2.74 -22.40 -35.00
CA PHE A 50 -3.06 -22.12 -36.39
C PHE A 50 -1.94 -22.62 -37.31
N LYS A 51 -2.28 -22.89 -38.58
CA LYS A 51 -1.30 -23.24 -39.61
C LYS A 51 -1.13 -22.04 -40.53
N ALA A 52 0.10 -21.75 -40.93
CA ALA A 52 0.36 -20.72 -41.92
C ALA A 52 0.05 -21.26 -43.32
N GLU A 53 -0.80 -20.56 -44.08
CA GLU A 53 -1.19 -20.95 -45.45
C GLU A 53 -0.13 -20.56 -46.48
N GLU A 54 0.55 -19.44 -46.26
CA GLU A 54 1.57 -18.90 -47.16
C GLU A 54 2.86 -18.58 -46.41
N THR A 55 4.00 -18.78 -47.07
CA THR A 55 5.31 -18.39 -46.54
C THR A 55 5.45 -16.89 -46.76
N GLY A 56 5.50 -16.12 -45.67
CA GLY A 56 5.55 -14.67 -45.77
C GLY A 56 5.55 -13.94 -44.43
N GLU A 57 5.59 -12.62 -44.55
CA GLU A 57 5.59 -11.72 -43.40
C GLU A 57 4.16 -11.52 -42.88
N ALA A 58 3.90 -11.90 -41.64
CA ALA A 58 2.60 -11.72 -41.00
C ALA A 58 2.70 -10.81 -39.76
N TYR A 59 1.66 -10.01 -39.54
CA TYR A 59 1.53 -9.15 -38.36
C TYR A 59 0.64 -9.79 -37.31
N LEU A 60 1.25 -10.32 -36.25
CA LEU A 60 0.55 -11.00 -35.17
C LEU A 60 0.16 -10.04 -34.05
N CYS A 61 -1.00 -10.30 -33.44
CA CYS A 61 -1.56 -9.46 -32.38
C CYS A 61 -0.86 -9.67 -31.03
N GLN A 62 -0.43 -8.56 -30.41
CA GLN A 62 0.16 -8.54 -29.07
C GLN A 62 -0.78 -7.97 -27.99
N CYS A 63 -1.80 -7.21 -28.37
CA CYS A 63 -2.74 -6.62 -27.41
C CYS A 63 -3.78 -7.62 -26.90
N LYS A 64 -3.98 -8.75 -27.60
CA LYS A 64 -4.94 -9.83 -27.26
C LYS A 64 -6.41 -9.42 -27.25
N HIS A 65 -6.72 -8.23 -27.77
CA HIS A 65 -8.07 -7.71 -28.00
C HIS A 65 -8.44 -7.66 -29.48
N THR A 66 -7.78 -8.46 -30.32
CA THR A 66 -8.13 -8.57 -31.74
C THR A 66 -9.44 -9.33 -31.90
N SER A 67 -10.27 -8.87 -32.85
CA SER A 67 -11.48 -9.57 -33.29
C SER A 67 -11.16 -10.67 -34.31
N LYS A 68 -9.93 -10.68 -34.86
CA LYS A 68 -9.43 -11.66 -35.84
C LYS A 68 -8.15 -12.35 -35.35
N PRO A 69 -8.20 -13.13 -34.25
CA PRO A 69 -7.04 -13.87 -33.79
C PRO A 69 -6.58 -14.88 -34.87
N PRO A 70 -5.27 -15.04 -35.12
CA PRO A 70 -4.10 -14.49 -34.41
C PRO A 70 -3.58 -13.14 -34.96
N TYR A 71 -4.20 -12.61 -36.01
CA TYR A 71 -3.73 -11.43 -36.75
C TYR A 71 -4.10 -10.10 -36.10
N CYS A 72 -3.34 -9.05 -36.42
CA CYS A 72 -3.63 -7.69 -35.99
C CYS A 72 -4.76 -7.07 -36.82
N ASP A 73 -5.79 -6.54 -36.16
CA ASP A 73 -6.94 -5.86 -36.75
C ASP A 73 -6.98 -4.36 -36.41
N GLY A 74 -5.93 -3.82 -35.79
CA GLY A 74 -5.88 -2.43 -35.33
C GLY A 74 -6.60 -2.15 -34.01
N SER A 75 -7.19 -3.16 -33.35
CA SER A 75 -7.93 -2.96 -32.08
C SER A 75 -7.07 -2.40 -30.95
N HIS A 76 -5.74 -2.54 -31.02
CA HIS A 76 -4.80 -1.95 -30.07
C HIS A 76 -4.90 -0.42 -29.95
N LYS A 77 -5.39 0.30 -30.97
CA LYS A 77 -5.57 1.77 -30.93
C LYS A 77 -6.75 2.24 -30.08
N ARG A 78 -7.73 1.35 -29.84
CA ARG A 78 -8.97 1.67 -29.11
C ARG A 78 -8.88 1.35 -27.62
N LEU A 79 -7.77 0.77 -27.17
CA LEU A 79 -7.59 0.39 -25.78
C LEU A 79 -7.17 1.63 -24.97
N PRO A 80 -7.79 1.88 -23.81
CA PRO A 80 -7.38 2.97 -22.95
C PRO A 80 -5.91 2.79 -22.54
N GLU A 81 -5.20 3.91 -22.40
CA GLU A 81 -3.88 3.99 -21.79
C GLU A 81 -3.98 3.64 -20.29
N GLU A 82 -4.32 2.40 -19.94
CA GLU A 82 -3.98 1.88 -18.61
C GLU A 82 -2.47 1.78 -18.56
N SER A 83 -1.91 2.45 -17.55
CA SER A 83 -0.50 2.64 -17.27
C SER A 83 0.24 1.31 -17.09
N ALA A 84 0.63 0.71 -18.21
CA ALA A 84 1.53 -0.44 -18.27
C ALA A 84 3.01 0.00 -18.33
N ASP A 85 3.32 1.14 -17.71
CA ASP A 85 4.66 1.48 -17.28
C ASP A 85 4.69 1.40 -15.74
N ALA A 86 4.60 0.17 -15.21
CA ALA A 86 5.49 -0.19 -14.12
C ALA A 86 6.92 -0.35 -14.69
N LYS A 87 7.41 0.68 -15.40
CA LYS A 87 8.83 0.95 -15.40
C LYS A 87 9.14 1.13 -13.92
N ALA A 88 10.06 0.32 -13.39
CA ALA A 88 10.77 0.72 -12.17
C ALA A 88 11.04 2.22 -12.30
N PRO A 89 10.64 3.04 -11.31
CA PRO A 89 10.68 4.48 -11.47
C PRO A 89 12.06 4.81 -12.02
N ALA A 90 12.09 5.47 -13.18
CA ALA A 90 13.30 6.07 -13.70
C ALA A 90 13.95 6.73 -12.50
N LYS A 91 15.23 6.43 -12.22
CA LYS A 91 15.97 7.07 -11.13
C LYS A 91 15.88 8.57 -11.37
N SER A 92 14.87 9.21 -10.79
CA SER A 92 14.76 10.65 -10.76
C SER A 92 15.96 11.05 -9.92
N SER A 93 16.85 11.81 -10.53
CA SER A 93 17.98 12.43 -9.84
C SER A 93 17.53 13.40 -8.74
N ASP A 94 16.23 13.71 -8.69
CA ASP A 94 15.61 14.47 -7.62
C ASP A 94 15.26 13.56 -6.43
N PRO A 95 15.64 13.95 -5.20
CA PRO A 95 15.21 13.25 -3.99
C PRO A 95 13.69 13.23 -3.95
N LEU A 96 13.10 12.04 -3.97
CA LEU A 96 11.68 11.86 -3.71
C LEU A 96 11.38 12.41 -2.31
N GLU A 97 10.66 13.53 -2.24
CA GLU A 97 10.23 14.09 -0.97
C GLU A 97 9.17 13.19 -0.34
N ALA A 98 9.39 12.83 0.93
CA ALA A 98 8.44 12.03 1.69
C ALA A 98 7.17 12.86 1.96
N VAL A 99 6.01 12.29 1.63
CA VAL A 99 4.69 12.90 1.87
C VAL A 99 3.99 12.13 3.00
N PRO A 100 3.37 12.81 3.98
CA PRO A 100 2.58 12.16 5.02
C PRO A 100 1.40 11.41 4.40
N THR A 101 1.19 10.16 4.80
CA THR A 101 -0.01 9.38 4.49
C THR A 101 -0.92 9.28 5.72
N PRO A 102 -2.21 8.93 5.57
CA PRO A 102 -3.09 8.67 6.71
C PRO A 102 -2.57 7.56 7.63
N GLU A 103 -1.96 6.52 7.06
CA GLU A 103 -1.38 5.40 7.80
C GLU A 103 -0.05 5.76 8.48
N GLU A 104 0.75 6.64 7.85
CA GLU A 104 2.05 7.09 8.36
C GLU A 104 2.18 8.63 8.33
N PRO A 105 1.49 9.34 9.23
CA PRO A 105 1.45 10.81 9.23
C PRO A 105 2.81 11.45 9.59
N THR A 106 3.72 10.70 10.23
CA THR A 106 5.02 11.19 10.71
C THR A 106 6.16 10.92 9.73
N VAL A 107 5.92 10.23 8.61
CA VAL A 107 6.98 9.77 7.68
C VAL A 107 7.84 10.93 7.16
N LYS A 108 7.21 12.07 6.83
CA LYS A 108 7.94 13.25 6.37
C LYS A 108 8.88 13.81 7.44
N ALA A 109 8.40 13.93 8.67
CA ALA A 109 9.18 14.46 9.79
C ALA A 109 10.40 13.58 10.08
N ILE A 110 10.25 12.26 9.99
CA ILE A 110 11.37 11.31 10.15
C ILE A 110 12.42 11.52 9.06
N HIS A 111 12.01 11.67 7.80
CA HIS A 111 12.92 11.91 6.68
C HIS A 111 13.66 13.25 6.81
N ASP A 112 12.97 14.30 7.26
CA ASP A 112 13.59 15.61 7.47
C ASP A 112 14.60 15.58 8.63
N LEU A 113 14.27 14.90 9.74
CA LEU A 113 15.22 14.66 10.85
C LEU A 113 16.41 13.81 10.42
N ALA A 114 16.22 12.81 9.57
CA ALA A 114 17.33 11.98 9.07
C ALA A 114 18.27 12.77 8.15
N ARG A 115 17.73 13.70 7.35
CA ARG A 115 18.50 14.53 6.42
C ARG A 115 19.27 15.63 7.14
N ASP A 116 18.59 16.35 8.03
CA ASP A 116 19.10 17.60 8.60
C ASP A 116 19.52 17.48 10.07
N GLY A 117 19.19 16.36 10.73
CA GLY A 117 19.43 16.17 12.16
C GLY A 117 18.73 17.23 13.01
N LEU A 118 19.37 17.57 14.13
CA LEU A 118 18.88 18.61 15.04
C LEU A 118 19.19 20.04 14.57
N SER A 119 19.88 20.21 13.44
CA SER A 119 20.35 21.53 12.97
C SER A 119 19.20 22.50 12.66
N LYS A 120 18.06 21.99 12.17
CA LYS A 120 16.88 22.80 11.81
C LYS A 120 15.87 22.98 12.94
N VAL A 121 15.86 22.09 13.93
CA VAL A 121 14.89 22.08 15.05
C VAL A 121 15.49 22.61 16.36
N GLY A 122 16.81 22.86 16.39
CA GLY A 122 17.54 23.31 17.58
C GLY A 122 18.11 22.16 18.41
N HIS A 123 19.00 22.48 19.35
CA HIS A 123 19.74 21.50 20.16
C HIS A 123 18.83 20.48 20.88
N HIS A 124 17.62 20.90 21.26
CA HIS A 124 16.68 20.07 22.02
C HIS A 124 15.58 19.44 21.18
N GLY A 125 15.58 19.65 19.86
CA GLY A 125 14.49 19.19 18.99
C GLY A 125 13.22 20.03 19.15
N GLU A 126 12.15 19.58 18.48
CA GLU A 126 10.84 20.21 18.58
C GLU A 126 10.32 20.10 20.03
N MET A 127 10.18 21.25 20.70
CA MET A 127 9.66 21.30 22.07
C MET A 127 8.20 21.71 22.03
N GLY A 128 7.32 20.78 22.39
CA GLY A 128 5.93 21.09 22.70
C GLY A 128 5.80 21.59 24.13
N SER A 129 4.95 22.60 24.37
CA SER A 129 4.48 22.88 25.72
C SER A 129 3.61 21.69 26.17
N MET A 130 4.08 20.90 27.12
CA MET A 130 3.26 19.88 27.80
C MET A 130 2.28 20.59 28.75
N GLY A 131 1.33 21.31 28.19
CA GLY A 131 0.25 21.98 28.91
C GLY A 131 -1.07 21.39 28.43
N VAL A 132 -1.83 20.82 29.35
CA VAL A 132 -3.24 20.51 29.06
C VAL A 132 -3.98 21.85 29.02
N PRO A 133 -4.66 22.22 27.92
CA PRO A 133 -5.40 23.47 27.85
C PRO A 133 -6.33 23.60 29.06
N ARG A 134 -6.31 24.76 29.75
CA ARG A 134 -7.15 24.99 30.93
C ARG A 134 -8.64 24.58 30.75
N PRO A 135 -9.29 24.79 29.58
CA PRO A 135 -10.66 24.35 29.36
C PRO A 135 -10.87 22.83 29.34
N THR A 136 -9.80 22.05 29.18
CA THR A 136 -9.82 20.57 29.16
C THR A 136 -9.43 19.95 30.50
N LEU A 137 -8.99 20.77 31.46
CA LEU A 137 -8.81 20.34 32.83
C LEU A 137 -10.17 20.32 33.54
N PRO A 138 -10.40 19.39 34.48
CA PRO A 138 -11.60 19.42 35.31
C PRO A 138 -11.70 20.76 36.01
N ASP A 139 -12.83 21.45 35.86
CA ASP A 139 -13.11 22.62 36.67
C ASP A 139 -13.51 22.17 38.08
N TRP A 140 -13.34 23.03 39.09
CA TRP A 140 -13.82 22.73 40.44
C TRP A 140 -15.32 22.43 40.47
N ASN A 141 -16.07 22.98 39.51
CA ASN A 141 -17.49 22.71 39.32
C ASN A 141 -17.78 21.29 38.75
N ASP A 142 -16.81 20.68 38.06
CA ASP A 142 -16.93 19.33 37.49
C ASP A 142 -16.55 18.22 38.49
N ILE A 143 -15.88 18.59 39.58
CA ILE A 143 -15.56 17.67 40.67
C ILE A 143 -16.82 17.42 41.49
N GLN A 144 -17.62 16.44 41.05
CA GLN A 144 -18.67 15.88 41.90
C GLN A 144 -18.02 15.07 43.01
N ILE A 145 -17.80 15.70 44.16
CA ILE A 145 -17.66 14.96 45.41
C ILE A 145 -19.05 14.39 45.69
N LEU A 146 -19.33 13.20 45.17
CA LEU A 146 -20.33 12.36 45.79
C LEU A 146 -19.89 12.26 47.26
N PRO A 147 -20.70 12.72 48.23
CA PRO A 147 -20.45 12.34 49.59
C PRO A 147 -20.64 10.83 49.57
N ALA A 148 -19.54 10.10 49.40
CA ALA A 148 -19.45 8.74 49.88
C ALA A 148 -20.00 8.87 51.30
N GLN A 149 -21.16 8.28 51.55
CA GLN A 149 -21.63 8.13 52.91
C GLN A 149 -20.48 7.41 53.58
N PHE A 150 -19.64 8.15 54.32
CA PHE A 150 -18.55 7.54 55.02
C PHE A 150 -19.17 6.42 55.83
N ALA A 151 -18.69 5.19 55.66
CA ALA A 151 -19.26 4.03 56.36
C ALA A 151 -19.34 4.27 57.88
N ARG A 152 -18.51 5.20 58.40
CA ARG A 152 -18.62 5.83 59.72
C ARG A 152 -18.39 7.32 59.60
N LYS A 153 -19.18 8.13 60.32
CA LYS A 153 -18.94 9.57 60.41
C LYS A 153 -17.50 9.84 60.90
N PRO A 154 -16.79 10.84 60.33
CA PRO A 154 -15.55 11.33 60.89
C PRO A 154 -15.74 11.69 62.38
N LEU A 155 -14.68 11.53 63.16
CA LEU A 155 -14.64 12.01 64.54
C LEU A 155 -14.63 13.55 64.54
N MET A 156 -15.20 14.15 65.58
CA MET A 156 -15.15 15.61 65.76
C MET A 156 -13.74 16.03 66.21
N ASP A 157 -13.40 17.30 66.02
CA ASP A 157 -12.06 17.85 66.29
C ASP A 157 -11.63 17.73 67.76
N ASP A 158 -12.58 17.54 68.68
CA ASP A 158 -12.38 17.38 70.13
C ASP A 158 -12.15 15.92 70.56
N VAL A 159 -12.18 14.97 69.63
CA VAL A 159 -11.97 13.55 69.95
C VAL A 159 -10.49 13.21 69.94
N ASP A 160 -9.98 12.75 71.08
CA ASP A 160 -8.63 12.22 71.19
C ASP A 160 -8.41 11.03 70.24
N VAL A 161 -7.40 11.14 69.38
CA VAL A 161 -6.98 10.06 68.48
C VAL A 161 -5.60 9.52 68.88
N GLY A 162 -5.47 8.20 68.93
CA GLY A 162 -4.19 7.55 69.19
C GLY A 162 -3.25 7.70 67.99
N THR A 163 -2.00 8.11 68.23
CA THR A 163 -0.96 8.24 67.20
C THR A 163 -0.03 7.03 67.16
N GLU A 164 -0.48 5.87 67.63
CA GLU A 164 0.36 4.68 67.73
C GLU A 164 0.56 4.01 66.37
N LEU A 165 1.78 3.51 66.14
CA LEU A 165 2.10 2.72 64.96
C LEU A 165 1.59 1.30 65.15
N VAL A 166 0.52 0.93 64.43
CA VAL A 166 0.01 -0.44 64.40
C VAL A 166 0.61 -1.17 63.19
N ILE A 167 1.55 -2.08 63.43
CA ILE A 167 2.07 -2.98 62.39
C ILE A 167 1.19 -4.23 62.33
N GLY A 168 0.48 -4.40 61.21
CA GLY A 168 -0.42 -5.54 61.01
C GLY A 168 0.31 -6.90 60.95
N PRO A 169 -0.39 -8.01 61.24
CA PRO A 169 0.21 -9.35 61.35
C PRO A 169 0.87 -9.88 60.06
N ASN A 170 0.49 -9.32 58.90
CA ASN A 170 1.03 -9.70 57.59
C ASN A 170 2.08 -8.72 57.04
N ALA A 171 2.52 -7.73 57.82
CA ALA A 171 3.58 -6.83 57.40
C ALA A 171 4.89 -7.62 57.24
N LYS A 172 5.53 -7.52 56.07
CA LYS A 172 6.88 -8.07 55.87
C LYS A 172 7.84 -7.31 56.78
N LYS A 173 8.56 -8.05 57.63
CA LYS A 173 9.67 -7.52 58.41
C LYS A 173 10.81 -7.07 57.51
#